data_AF-A0A358L566-F1
#
_entry.id   AF-A0A358L566-F1
#
_cell.length_a   1.000
_cell.length_b   1.000
_cell.length_c   1.000
_cell.angle_alpha   90.00
_cell.angle_beta   90.00
_cell.angle_gamma   90.00
#
_symmetry.space_group_name_H-M   'P 1'
#
loop_
_entity.id
_entity.type
_entity.pdbx_description
1 polymer ?
#
loop_
_entity_poly.entity_id
_entity_poly.type
_entity_poly.pdbx_seq_one_letter_code
_entity_poly.pdbx_strand_id
1 'polypeptide(L)'
;MRLAICLLTLSITGCSVGKYEYSSEAEKRVDMTVTGIPTILGVGTLGTTIPLTADYSLTAAHVAKYSLYRVKSRHPECDLAVVYHKNGNVPAPHFRNGFMGDKINLYGYSFISAMPVASTGTNLVNTGLKNDWNKLSCVVVASDAGVVQGMSGGAVYNASDDSVAGVIVGYSNRINDIKTGKTLYKNVSLYVPYARFKDWLDEATKS
;
A
#
# COMPACT_ATOMS: atom_id res chain seq x y z
N MET A 1 26.17 -1.23 31.12
CA MET A 1 25.99 -0.32 29.96
C MET A 1 26.13 -0.99 28.58
N ARG A 2 26.99 -2.01 28.39
CA ARG A 2 27.12 -2.69 27.07
C ARG A 2 25.94 -3.57 26.66
N LEU A 3 25.21 -4.18 27.62
CA LEU A 3 24.03 -5.01 27.32
C LEU A 3 22.81 -4.20 26.83
N ALA A 4 22.65 -2.96 27.28
CA ALA A 4 21.51 -2.11 26.90
C ALA A 4 21.60 -1.65 25.43
N ILE A 5 22.81 -1.54 24.88
CA ILE A 5 23.04 -1.12 23.49
C ILE A 5 22.71 -2.26 22.51
N CYS A 6 22.92 -3.52 22.91
CA CYS A 6 22.57 -4.69 22.08
C CYS A 6 21.06 -4.97 22.00
N LEU A 7 20.27 -4.60 23.03
CA LEU A 7 18.81 -4.71 22.97
C LEU A 7 18.18 -3.64 22.07
N LEU A 8 18.79 -2.46 21.96
CA LEU A 8 18.29 -1.38 21.11
C LEU A 8 18.50 -1.66 19.61
N THR A 9 19.57 -2.35 19.23
CA THR A 9 19.86 -2.70 17.83
C THR A 9 19.02 -3.85 17.30
N LEU A 10 18.57 -4.80 18.15
CA LEU A 10 17.62 -5.84 17.75
C LEU A 10 16.17 -5.35 17.60
N SER A 11 15.87 -4.15 18.09
CA SER A 11 14.51 -3.58 18.04
C SER A 11 14.20 -2.90 16.68
N ILE A 12 15.16 -2.84 15.75
CA ILE A 12 15.04 -2.18 14.44
C ILE A 12 14.92 -3.21 13.30
N THR A 13 14.54 -4.47 13.59
CA THR A 13 14.14 -5.39 12.52
C THR A 13 12.83 -4.87 11.93
N GLY A 14 12.95 -4.02 10.90
CA GLY A 14 11.88 -3.28 10.29
C GLY A 14 10.77 -4.18 9.75
N CYS A 15 9.55 -3.69 9.88
CA CYS A 15 8.32 -4.21 9.29
C CYS A 15 8.37 -4.16 7.76
N SER A 16 9.18 -5.02 7.14
CA SER A 16 9.38 -5.10 5.69
C SER A 16 9.51 -6.54 5.22
N VAL A 17 9.14 -6.79 3.97
CA VAL A 17 9.36 -8.06 3.26
C VAL A 17 9.93 -7.79 1.87
N GLY A 18 10.65 -8.76 1.31
CA GLY A 18 11.19 -8.69 -0.05
C GLY A 18 12.26 -7.60 -0.25
N LYS A 19 12.67 -7.40 -1.51
CA LYS A 19 13.64 -6.37 -1.91
C LYS A 19 12.92 -5.08 -2.32
N TYR A 20 13.38 -3.94 -1.85
CA TYR A 20 12.93 -2.62 -2.29
C TYR A 20 14.15 -1.68 -2.40
N GLU A 21 13.99 -0.58 -3.12
CA GLU A 21 15.04 0.41 -3.34
C GLU A 21 14.47 1.83 -3.31
N TYR A 22 15.32 2.83 -3.06
CA TYR A 22 14.91 4.22 -3.19
C TYR A 22 14.68 4.57 -4.66
N SER A 23 13.64 5.35 -4.92
CA SER A 23 13.20 5.62 -6.29
C SER A 23 12.67 7.05 -6.43
N SER A 24 13.31 7.84 -7.29
CA SER A 24 12.76 9.14 -7.72
C SER A 24 11.55 8.99 -8.62
N GLU A 25 11.32 7.80 -9.19
CA GLU A 25 10.10 7.53 -9.95
C GLU A 25 8.90 7.42 -9.02
N ALA A 26 9.05 6.82 -7.83
CA ALA A 26 7.97 6.76 -6.83
C ALA A 26 7.41 8.15 -6.50
N GLU A 27 8.27 9.17 -6.36
CA GLU A 27 7.87 10.56 -6.06
C GLU A 27 6.93 11.16 -7.11
N LYS A 28 6.97 10.69 -8.36
CA LYS A 28 6.07 11.17 -9.42
C LYS A 28 4.73 10.44 -9.46
N ARG A 29 4.62 9.30 -8.77
CA ARG A 29 3.50 8.36 -8.88
C ARG A 29 2.59 8.37 -7.66
N VAL A 30 3.14 8.70 -6.51
CA VAL A 30 2.47 8.64 -5.22
C VAL A 30 2.94 9.78 -4.33
N ASP A 31 2.08 10.22 -3.41
CA ASP A 31 2.41 11.23 -2.43
C ASP A 31 2.61 10.61 -1.04
N MET A 32 3.50 11.21 -0.27
CA MET A 32 3.64 10.90 1.14
C MET A 32 2.48 11.51 1.93
N THR A 33 1.89 10.74 2.83
CA THR A 33 0.91 11.23 3.81
C THR A 33 1.46 11.09 5.21
N VAL A 34 1.45 12.19 5.96
CA VAL A 34 1.73 12.16 7.40
C VAL A 34 0.44 11.75 8.13
N THR A 35 0.59 10.75 8.99
CA THR A 35 -0.48 10.26 9.87
C THR A 35 -0.10 10.53 11.33
N GLY A 36 -1.05 11.03 12.11
CA GLY A 36 -0.88 11.53 13.47
C GLY A 36 -0.53 13.02 13.53
N ILE A 37 -0.49 13.55 14.76
CA ILE A 37 0.06 14.88 15.05
C ILE A 37 1.58 14.76 14.98
N PRO A 38 2.30 15.55 14.18
CA PRO A 38 3.76 15.58 14.20
C PRO A 38 4.23 15.91 15.62
N THR A 39 4.74 14.92 16.33
CA THR A 39 5.33 15.14 17.65
C THR A 39 6.73 15.74 17.49
N ILE A 40 7.23 16.44 18.51
CA ILE A 40 8.57 17.06 18.53
C ILE A 40 9.69 16.02 18.29
N LEU A 41 9.39 14.73 18.47
CA LEU A 41 10.29 13.60 18.20
C LEU A 41 10.16 13.01 16.79
N GLY A 42 9.37 13.62 15.89
CA GLY A 42 9.15 13.11 14.53
C GLY A 42 8.29 11.84 14.47
N VAL A 43 7.63 11.45 15.57
CA VAL A 43 6.75 10.27 15.61
C VAL A 43 5.37 10.67 15.09
N GLY A 44 5.27 10.83 13.78
CA GLY A 44 4.04 10.65 13.03
C GLY A 44 4.18 9.35 12.24
N THR A 45 3.14 8.53 12.15
CA THR A 45 3.14 7.38 11.23
C THR A 45 3.17 7.92 9.78
N LEU A 46 3.88 7.28 8.86
CA LEU A 46 3.84 7.66 7.44
C LEU A 46 2.99 6.64 6.69
N GLY A 47 2.22 7.13 5.73
CA GLY A 47 1.53 6.33 4.75
C GLY A 47 1.72 6.94 3.36
N THR A 48 1.14 6.30 2.37
CA THR A 48 1.21 6.74 0.98
C THR A 48 -0.19 6.98 0.44
N THR A 49 -0.33 7.92 -0.50
CA THR A 49 -1.57 8.17 -1.26
C THR A 49 -1.28 8.16 -2.77
N ILE A 50 -2.30 7.82 -3.56
CA ILE A 50 -2.32 7.90 -5.02
C ILE A 50 -3.19 9.09 -5.42
N PRO A 51 -2.67 10.12 -6.10
CA PRO A 51 -3.48 11.20 -6.65
C PRO A 51 -4.56 10.65 -7.58
N LEU A 52 -5.83 11.03 -7.40
CA LEU A 52 -6.92 10.64 -8.30
C LEU A 52 -7.38 11.82 -9.16
N THR A 53 -7.53 12.97 -8.52
CA THR A 53 -7.97 14.23 -9.12
C THR A 53 -7.18 15.38 -8.47
N ALA A 54 -7.47 16.62 -8.86
CA ALA A 54 -6.90 17.79 -8.20
C ALA A 54 -7.22 17.89 -6.69
N ASP A 55 -8.32 17.26 -6.24
CA ASP A 55 -8.86 17.42 -4.88
C ASP A 55 -8.94 16.14 -4.06
N TYR A 56 -8.72 14.98 -4.69
CA TYR A 56 -8.91 13.66 -4.08
C TYR A 56 -7.73 12.75 -4.31
N SER A 57 -7.39 11.98 -3.28
CA SER A 57 -6.41 10.90 -3.37
C SER A 57 -6.98 9.60 -2.80
N LEU A 58 -6.49 8.48 -3.33
CA LEU A 58 -6.77 7.12 -2.87
C LEU A 58 -5.68 6.68 -1.89
N THR A 59 -6.05 5.97 -0.84
CA THR A 59 -5.11 5.36 0.10
C THR A 59 -5.74 4.16 0.79
N ALA A 60 -5.00 3.49 1.67
CA ALA A 60 -5.53 2.46 2.54
C ALA A 60 -6.41 3.10 3.64
N ALA A 61 -7.50 2.44 4.03
CA ALA A 61 -8.41 2.98 5.05
C ALA A 61 -7.73 3.11 6.42
N HIS A 62 -6.84 2.16 6.76
CA HIS A 62 -6.06 2.25 7.99
C HIS A 62 -5.11 3.44 8.00
N VAL A 63 -4.55 3.83 6.85
CA VAL A 63 -3.74 5.04 6.71
C VAL A 63 -4.63 6.27 6.90
N ALA A 64 -5.78 6.31 6.23
CA ALA A 64 -6.72 7.43 6.32
C ALA A 64 -7.33 7.64 7.72
N LYS A 65 -7.42 6.61 8.57
CA LYS A 65 -7.88 6.78 9.96
C LYS A 65 -6.95 7.66 10.77
N TYR A 66 -5.65 7.50 10.54
CA TYR A 66 -4.62 8.20 11.30
C TYR A 66 -4.11 9.42 10.53
N SER A 67 -4.46 9.62 9.26
CA SER A 67 -4.06 10.81 8.52
C SER A 67 -4.76 12.07 9.03
N LEU A 68 -4.14 13.23 8.77
CA LEU A 68 -4.76 14.53 8.99
C LEU A 68 -5.76 14.90 7.89
N TYR A 69 -5.85 14.09 6.82
CA TYR A 69 -6.75 14.34 5.71
C TYR A 69 -8.19 13.97 6.07
N ARG A 70 -9.13 14.81 5.64
CA ARG A 70 -10.55 14.49 5.75
C ARG A 70 -10.87 13.31 4.84
N VAL A 71 -11.54 12.31 5.39
CA VAL A 71 -12.02 11.16 4.61
C VAL A 71 -13.27 11.57 3.83
N LYS A 72 -13.27 11.37 2.51
CA LYS A 72 -14.44 11.56 1.64
C LYS A 72 -15.33 10.32 1.65
N SER A 73 -14.72 9.16 1.43
CA SER A 73 -15.41 7.88 1.35
C SER A 73 -14.50 6.76 1.81
N ARG A 74 -15.07 5.75 2.48
CA ARG A 74 -14.38 4.49 2.79
C ARG A 74 -15.05 3.37 2.03
N HIS A 75 -14.24 2.45 1.51
CA HIS A 75 -14.77 1.27 0.87
C HIS A 75 -15.44 0.37 1.93
N PRO A 76 -16.63 -0.20 1.66
CA PRO A 76 -17.42 -0.94 2.67
C PRO A 76 -16.82 -2.30 3.07
N GLU A 77 -15.96 -2.87 2.23
CA GLU A 77 -15.33 -4.19 2.45
C GLU A 77 -13.81 -4.20 2.49
N CYS A 78 -13.16 -3.55 1.51
CA CYS A 78 -11.72 -3.46 1.39
C CYS A 78 -11.12 -2.33 2.23
N ASP A 79 -9.85 -2.49 2.60
CA ASP A 79 -9.06 -1.50 3.33
C ASP A 79 -8.66 -0.31 2.44
N LEU A 80 -9.64 0.46 1.96
CA LEU A 80 -9.45 1.57 1.04
C LEU A 80 -10.27 2.80 1.45
N ALA A 81 -9.71 3.97 1.20
CA ALA A 81 -10.39 5.25 1.41
C ALA A 81 -10.00 6.28 0.36
N VAL A 82 -10.97 7.10 -0.04
CA VAL A 82 -10.74 8.36 -0.75
C VAL A 82 -10.67 9.48 0.29
N VAL A 83 -9.62 10.28 0.22
CA VAL A 83 -9.37 11.41 1.13
C VAL A 83 -9.30 12.71 0.34
N TYR A 84 -9.65 13.82 0.99
CA TYR A 84 -9.45 15.16 0.44
C TYR A 84 -7.96 15.52 0.53
N HIS A 85 -7.32 15.74 -0.62
CA HIS A 85 -5.94 16.18 -0.72
C HIS A 85 -5.76 17.01 -2.00
N LYS A 86 -5.13 18.18 -1.88
CA LYS A 86 -4.88 19.07 -3.01
C LYS A 86 -3.64 18.60 -3.76
N ASN A 87 -3.83 17.85 -4.84
CA ASN A 87 -2.74 17.30 -5.65
C ASN A 87 -2.28 18.27 -6.76
N GLY A 88 -2.99 19.37 -6.98
CA GLY A 88 -2.73 20.27 -8.11
C GLY A 88 -3.16 19.68 -9.45
N ASN A 89 -2.49 20.04 -10.55
CA ASN A 89 -2.82 19.55 -11.90
C ASN A 89 -2.12 18.23 -12.21
N VAL A 90 -2.39 17.18 -11.43
CA VAL A 90 -1.88 15.83 -11.70
C VAL A 90 -2.85 15.10 -12.63
N PRO A 91 -2.37 14.49 -13.73
CA PRO A 91 -3.22 13.68 -14.59
C PRO A 91 -3.77 12.50 -13.80
N ALA A 92 -5.07 12.21 -13.99
CA ALA A 92 -5.70 11.08 -13.33
C ALA A 92 -5.00 9.77 -13.73
N PRO A 93 -4.70 8.88 -12.77
CA PRO A 93 -4.06 7.61 -13.06
C PRO A 93 -5.00 6.74 -13.90
N HIS A 94 -4.43 6.06 -14.88
CA HIS A 94 -5.14 5.07 -15.68
C HIS A 94 -5.16 3.74 -14.93
N PHE A 95 -6.35 3.21 -14.60
CA PHE A 95 -6.50 1.94 -13.87
C PHE A 95 -6.81 0.77 -14.81
N ARG A 96 -6.17 -0.38 -14.58
CA ARG A 96 -6.48 -1.63 -15.27
C ARG A 96 -6.17 -2.82 -14.37
N ASN A 97 -7.01 -3.85 -14.43
CA ASN A 97 -6.76 -5.11 -13.76
C ASN A 97 -5.48 -5.79 -14.29
N GLY A 98 -4.60 -6.20 -13.37
CA GLY A 98 -3.51 -7.13 -13.66
C GLY A 98 -3.95 -8.59 -13.56
N PHE A 99 -3.14 -9.49 -14.12
CA PHE A 99 -3.35 -10.94 -14.08
C PHE A 99 -2.31 -11.63 -13.20
N MET A 100 -2.59 -12.86 -12.79
CA MET A 100 -1.59 -13.69 -12.09
C MET A 100 -0.44 -14.00 -13.05
N GLY A 101 0.80 -13.88 -12.58
CA GLY A 101 2.00 -13.98 -13.41
C GLY A 101 2.45 -12.67 -14.06
N ASP A 102 1.64 -11.60 -14.03
CA ASP A 102 2.05 -10.31 -14.56
C ASP A 102 3.16 -9.69 -13.71
N LYS A 103 4.10 -9.02 -14.39
CA LYS A 103 5.12 -8.17 -13.76
C LYS A 103 4.47 -6.89 -13.25
N ILE A 104 4.85 -6.50 -12.03
CA ILE A 104 4.32 -5.31 -11.35
C ILE A 104 5.43 -4.46 -10.74
N ASN A 105 5.16 -3.17 -10.61
CA ASN A 105 5.98 -2.22 -9.87
C ASN A 105 5.16 -1.63 -8.72
N LEU A 106 5.69 -1.68 -7.51
CA LEU A 106 5.10 -1.09 -6.31
C LEU A 106 5.81 0.22 -6.02
N TYR A 107 5.04 1.27 -5.73
CA TYR A 107 5.57 2.58 -5.36
C TYR A 107 4.94 3.06 -4.06
N GLY A 108 5.76 3.59 -3.16
CA GLY A 108 5.31 4.22 -1.93
C GLY A 108 6.43 4.90 -1.17
N TYR A 109 6.19 5.24 0.09
CA TYR A 109 7.17 5.86 0.96
C TYR A 109 7.60 4.95 2.10
N SER A 110 8.87 5.01 2.49
CA SER A 110 9.37 4.32 3.66
C SER A 110 9.02 5.08 4.92
N PHE A 111 8.46 4.38 5.92
CA PHE A 111 8.15 4.95 7.22
C PHE A 111 9.39 5.46 7.95
N ILE A 112 10.51 4.73 7.87
CA ILE A 112 11.71 5.03 8.66
C ILE A 112 12.46 6.23 8.08
N SER A 113 12.56 6.30 6.75
CA SER A 113 13.38 7.33 6.08
C SER A 113 12.56 8.46 5.48
N ALA A 114 11.23 8.36 5.43
CA ALA A 114 10.36 9.27 4.69
C ALA A 114 10.74 9.42 3.20
N MET A 115 11.51 8.47 2.67
CA MET A 115 12.02 8.49 1.30
C MET A 115 11.11 7.68 0.37
N PRO A 116 10.96 8.12 -0.88
CA PRO A 116 10.21 7.37 -1.88
C PRO A 116 10.96 6.07 -2.23
N VAL A 117 10.21 4.97 -2.28
CA VAL A 117 10.71 3.62 -2.50
C VAL A 117 9.91 2.91 -3.58
N ALA A 118 10.59 2.05 -4.32
CA ALA A 118 9.99 1.19 -5.31
C ALA A 118 10.40 -0.27 -5.09
N SER A 119 9.57 -1.17 -5.60
CA SER A 119 9.92 -2.58 -5.74
C SER A 119 9.29 -3.16 -6.99
N THR A 120 9.90 -4.18 -7.56
CA THR A 120 9.36 -4.91 -8.70
C THR A 120 9.14 -6.37 -8.31
N GLY A 121 8.08 -6.97 -8.82
CA GLY A 121 7.77 -8.37 -8.58
C GLY A 121 6.77 -8.91 -9.58
N THR A 122 6.02 -9.92 -9.16
CA THR A 122 5.07 -10.67 -9.97
C THR A 122 3.87 -11.07 -9.13
N ASN A 123 2.68 -10.99 -9.72
CA ASN A 123 1.46 -11.45 -9.08
C ASN A 123 1.48 -12.97 -8.89
N LEU A 124 1.36 -13.42 -7.65
CA LEU A 124 1.48 -14.85 -7.31
C LEU A 124 0.11 -15.51 -7.19
N VAL A 125 -0.74 -15.01 -6.30
CA VAL A 125 -2.00 -15.67 -5.96
C VAL A 125 -3.02 -14.70 -5.36
N ASN A 126 -4.29 -14.98 -5.61
CA ASN A 126 -5.41 -14.36 -4.90
C ASN A 126 -5.59 -15.02 -3.52
N THR A 127 -5.66 -14.21 -2.46
CA THR A 127 -5.85 -14.70 -1.09
C THR A 127 -6.87 -13.85 -0.34
N GLY A 128 -7.54 -14.46 0.63
CA GLY A 128 -8.34 -13.72 1.60
C GLY A 128 -7.44 -12.99 2.60
N LEU A 129 -7.88 -11.82 3.05
CA LEU A 129 -7.28 -11.09 4.16
C LEU A 129 -8.41 -10.66 5.09
N LYS A 130 -8.46 -11.20 6.31
CA LYS A 130 -9.43 -10.79 7.33
C LYS A 130 -8.71 -10.03 8.44
N ASN A 131 -9.01 -8.75 8.58
CA ASN A 131 -8.57 -7.90 9.68
C ASN A 131 -9.62 -6.81 9.94
N ASP A 132 -9.32 -5.84 10.81
CA ASP A 132 -10.25 -4.77 11.18
C ASP A 132 -10.61 -3.83 10.01
N TRP A 133 -9.84 -3.87 8.92
CA TRP A 133 -9.94 -2.98 7.77
C TRP A 133 -10.40 -3.67 6.48
N ASN A 134 -10.22 -5.00 6.41
CA ASN A 134 -10.49 -5.80 5.23
C ASN A 134 -11.37 -7.00 5.61
N LYS A 135 -12.57 -7.05 5.04
CA LYS A 135 -13.46 -8.20 5.13
C LYS A 135 -12.92 -9.35 4.30
N LEU A 136 -13.21 -10.58 4.71
CA LEU A 136 -12.78 -11.78 3.97
C LEU A 136 -13.31 -11.82 2.52
N SER A 137 -14.45 -11.16 2.25
CA SER A 137 -14.99 -11.01 0.90
C SER A 137 -14.11 -10.16 -0.02
N CYS A 138 -13.31 -9.24 0.53
CA CYS A 138 -12.33 -8.47 -0.23
C CYS A 138 -11.05 -9.27 -0.41
N VAL A 139 -10.97 -9.96 -1.55
CA VAL A 139 -9.78 -10.69 -1.99
C VAL A 139 -8.64 -9.72 -2.28
N VAL A 140 -7.45 -10.05 -1.82
CA VAL A 140 -6.20 -9.33 -2.12
C VAL A 140 -5.30 -10.20 -3.00
N VAL A 141 -4.38 -9.56 -3.71
CA VAL A 141 -3.32 -10.24 -4.46
C VAL A 141 -2.06 -10.27 -3.61
N ALA A 142 -1.45 -11.45 -3.49
CA ALA A 142 -0.11 -11.62 -2.98
C ALA A 142 0.91 -11.53 -4.13
N SER A 143 2.02 -10.83 -3.89
CA SER A 143 3.13 -10.72 -4.85
C SER A 143 4.49 -10.94 -4.17
N ASP A 144 5.52 -11.29 -4.95
CA ASP A 144 6.90 -11.39 -4.47
C ASP A 144 7.64 -10.04 -4.47
N ALA A 145 6.97 -8.94 -4.83
CA ALA A 145 7.52 -7.61 -4.70
C ALA A 145 7.70 -7.25 -3.21
N GLY A 146 8.78 -6.55 -2.90
CA GLY A 146 9.07 -6.08 -1.56
C GLY A 146 8.24 -4.88 -1.16
N VAL A 147 7.89 -4.81 0.12
CA VAL A 147 7.24 -3.67 0.75
C VAL A 147 7.82 -3.40 2.11
N VAL A 148 7.82 -2.13 2.50
CA VAL A 148 8.20 -1.67 3.84
C VAL A 148 7.02 -0.91 4.43
N GLN A 149 6.94 -0.87 5.76
CA GLN A 149 6.03 0.02 6.48
C GLN A 149 6.12 1.44 5.90
N GLY A 150 4.97 2.07 5.69
CA GLY A 150 4.84 3.36 5.01
C GLY A 150 4.32 3.25 3.57
N MET A 151 4.58 2.14 2.88
CA MET A 151 4.10 1.95 1.50
C MET A 151 2.60 1.68 1.42
N SER A 152 1.93 1.39 2.54
CA SER A 152 0.48 1.22 2.60
C SER A 152 -0.24 2.44 2.03
N GLY A 153 -1.24 2.20 1.19
CA GLY A 153 -1.94 3.21 0.41
C GLY A 153 -1.23 3.61 -0.89
N GLY A 154 -0.02 3.11 -1.13
CA GLY A 154 0.74 3.31 -2.36
C GLY A 154 0.22 2.47 -3.52
N ALA A 155 0.73 2.76 -4.71
CA ALA A 155 0.23 2.21 -5.95
C ALA A 155 0.97 0.94 -6.38
N VAL A 156 0.22 0.01 -6.96
CA VAL A 156 0.74 -1.12 -7.73
C VAL A 156 0.49 -0.84 -9.20
N TYR A 157 1.54 -0.81 -10.01
CA TYR A 157 1.48 -0.58 -11.45
C TYR A 157 1.72 -1.87 -12.21
N ASN A 158 0.94 -2.10 -13.27
CA ASN A 158 1.23 -3.13 -14.26
C ASN A 158 2.48 -2.70 -15.04
N ALA A 159 3.54 -3.52 -15.03
CA ALA A 159 4.80 -3.16 -15.68
C ALA A 159 4.69 -3.12 -17.22
N SER A 160 3.64 -3.73 -17.79
CA SER A 160 3.44 -3.82 -19.25
C SER A 160 2.95 -2.52 -19.89
N ASP A 161 2.15 -1.73 -19.17
CA ASP A 161 1.43 -0.59 -19.74
C ASP A 161 1.26 0.57 -18.76
N ASP A 162 1.94 0.50 -17.61
CA ASP A 162 2.04 1.59 -16.65
C ASP A 162 0.68 2.06 -16.08
N SER A 163 -0.30 1.14 -16.09
CA SER A 163 -1.61 1.33 -15.48
C SER A 163 -1.62 0.89 -14.02
N VAL A 164 -2.40 1.55 -13.17
CA VAL A 164 -2.56 1.20 -11.76
C VAL A 164 -3.41 -0.06 -11.64
N ALA A 165 -2.80 -1.14 -11.15
CA ALA A 165 -3.37 -2.45 -10.90
C ALA A 165 -4.06 -2.56 -9.53
N GLY A 166 -3.69 -1.71 -8.57
CA GLY A 166 -4.25 -1.79 -7.22
C GLY A 166 -3.53 -0.90 -6.21
N VAL A 167 -3.89 -1.12 -4.94
CA VAL A 167 -3.41 -0.32 -3.79
C VAL A 167 -2.78 -1.23 -2.75
N ILE A 168 -1.56 -0.92 -2.33
CA ILE A 168 -0.81 -1.67 -1.32
C ILE A 168 -1.53 -1.52 0.03
N VAL A 169 -1.79 -2.64 0.71
CA VAL A 169 -2.45 -2.62 2.03
C VAL A 169 -1.62 -3.30 3.13
N GLY A 170 -0.57 -4.03 2.77
CA GLY A 170 0.36 -4.58 3.75
C GLY A 170 1.21 -5.71 3.19
N TYR A 171 1.57 -6.64 4.07
CA TYR A 171 2.36 -7.81 3.74
C TYR A 171 1.98 -9.00 4.63
N SER A 172 2.41 -10.20 4.21
CA SER A 172 2.32 -11.40 5.03
C SER A 172 3.62 -12.18 5.01
N ASN A 173 4.02 -12.70 6.17
CA ASN A 173 5.18 -13.58 6.30
C ASN A 173 4.97 -14.92 5.59
N ARG A 174 3.71 -15.36 5.40
CA ARG A 174 3.40 -16.60 4.69
C ARG A 174 1.98 -16.62 4.13
N ILE A 175 1.81 -17.29 3.01
CA ILE A 175 0.51 -17.72 2.47
C ILE A 175 0.50 -19.24 2.50
N ASN A 176 -0.52 -19.82 3.13
CA ASN A 176 -0.69 -21.26 3.22
C ASN A 176 -1.86 -21.70 2.34
N ASP A 177 -1.74 -22.91 1.79
CA ASP A 177 -2.84 -23.59 1.13
C ASP A 177 -3.93 -23.94 2.15
N ILE A 178 -5.18 -23.58 1.85
CA ILE A 178 -6.30 -23.76 2.79
C ILE A 178 -6.63 -25.24 3.02
N LYS A 179 -6.41 -26.11 2.02
CA LYS A 179 -6.77 -27.54 2.09
C LYS A 179 -5.73 -28.35 2.84
N THR A 180 -4.46 -28.08 2.59
CA THR A 180 -3.32 -28.89 3.06
C THR A 180 -2.55 -28.23 4.20
N GLY A 181 -2.76 -26.94 4.45
CA GLY A 181 -2.01 -26.15 5.42
C GLY A 181 -0.55 -25.89 5.03
N LYS A 182 -0.09 -26.38 3.88
CA LYS A 182 1.28 -26.21 3.40
C LYS A 182 1.53 -24.76 3.03
N THR A 183 2.66 -24.20 3.46
CA THR A 183 3.10 -22.86 3.02
C THR A 183 3.41 -22.88 1.52
N LEU A 184 2.72 -22.03 0.76
CA LEU A 184 2.90 -21.82 -0.67
C LEU A 184 3.94 -20.72 -0.93
N TYR A 185 3.80 -19.59 -0.23
CA TYR A 185 4.65 -18.42 -0.41
C TYR A 185 5.06 -17.85 0.95
N LYS A 186 6.19 -17.15 0.98
CA LYS A 186 6.71 -16.47 2.17
C LYS A 186 7.06 -15.04 1.82
N ASN A 187 6.97 -14.15 2.81
CA ASN A 187 7.39 -12.75 2.71
C ASN A 187 6.81 -12.04 1.48
N VAL A 188 5.47 -12.10 1.35
CA VAL A 188 4.74 -11.53 0.21
C VAL A 188 4.17 -10.17 0.57
N SER A 189 4.14 -9.26 -0.40
CA SER A 189 3.34 -8.05 -0.32
C SER A 189 1.88 -8.35 -0.65
N LEU A 190 0.96 -7.55 -0.10
CA LEU A 190 -0.48 -7.67 -0.29
C LEU A 190 -1.05 -6.35 -0.80
N TYR A 191 -1.83 -6.41 -1.86
CA TYR A 191 -2.54 -5.26 -2.41
C TYR A 191 -3.99 -5.62 -2.78
N VAL A 192 -4.89 -4.65 -2.65
CA VAL A 192 -6.26 -4.79 -3.14
C VAL A 192 -6.23 -4.51 -4.66
N PRO A 193 -6.63 -5.45 -5.52
CA PRO A 193 -6.60 -5.24 -6.96
C PRO A 193 -7.77 -4.37 -7.43
N TYR A 194 -7.59 -3.62 -8.52
CA TYR A 194 -8.57 -2.68 -9.08
C TYR A 194 -9.97 -3.28 -9.27
N ALA A 195 -10.04 -4.55 -9.68
CA ALA A 195 -11.29 -5.30 -9.83
C ALA A 195 -12.18 -5.28 -8.58
N ARG A 196 -11.61 -5.09 -7.38
CA ARG A 196 -12.35 -5.07 -6.12
C ARG A 196 -12.93 -3.72 -5.75
N PHE A 197 -12.46 -2.64 -6.37
CA PHE A 197 -12.84 -1.28 -5.97
C PHE A 197 -13.19 -0.36 -7.13
N LYS A 198 -13.18 -0.84 -8.38
CA LYS A 198 -13.53 -0.06 -9.57
C LYS A 198 -14.83 0.71 -9.41
N ASP A 199 -15.94 0.01 -9.18
CA ASP A 199 -17.27 0.65 -9.20
C ASP A 199 -17.44 1.60 -8.02
N TRP A 200 -16.90 1.24 -6.85
CA TRP A 200 -16.85 2.13 -5.69
C TRP A 200 -16.00 3.38 -5.96
N LEU A 201 -14.86 3.25 -6.64
CA LEU A 201 -13.98 4.38 -6.93
C LEU A 201 -14.63 5.34 -7.91
N ASP A 202 -15.30 4.82 -8.95
CA ASP A 202 -16.06 5.60 -9.92
C ASP A 202 -17.18 6.40 -9.22
N GLU A 203 -17.80 5.86 -8.17
CA GLU A 203 -18.79 6.58 -7.36
C GLU A 203 -18.14 7.57 -6.39
N ALA A 204 -17.12 7.14 -5.65
CA ALA A 204 -16.46 7.95 -4.61
C ALA A 204 -15.75 9.19 -5.17
N THR A 205 -15.41 9.19 -6.46
CA THR A 205 -14.74 10.31 -7.13
C THR A 205 -15.70 11.30 -7.79
N LYS A 206 -17.01 10.99 -7.90
CA LYS A 206 -18.01 11.96 -8.37
C LYS A 206 -18.12 13.14 -7.40
N SER A 207 -18.38 14.33 -7.98
CA SER A 207 -18.59 15.58 -7.24
C SER A 207 -19.99 15.67 -6.67
#